data_AF-A0A933KV34-F1
#
_entry.id   AF-A0A933KV34-F1
#
_cell.length_a   1.000
_cell.length_b   1.000
_cell.length_c   1.000
_cell.angle_alpha   90.00
_cell.angle_beta   90.00
_cell.angle_gamma   90.00
#
_symmetry.space_group_name_H-M   'P 1'
#
loop_
_entity.id
_entity.type
_entity.pdbx_description
1 polymer ?
#
loop_
_entity_poly.entity_id
_entity_poly.type
_entity_poly.pdbx_seq_one_letter_code
_entity_poly.pdbx_strand_id
1 'polypeptide(L)'
;MTTAARNLSARQWRRAHARARHEWKRLTEAVKDALHAVGRVQEAAGNAGAQAYRTAVRTARRPARELQGRRRDLADQWAWNRVEWDAEREIGTTVYGDHPVILGPWLAEVGYEVLYWIPFLQWVRVAYQLDPARVVAVSRGGVASWYSGVAGRYAEIWDVMAPEEFAARNAARAEFKQSAPSPLDRELVERVTWTLGLRGARVLHPSLLFRLFRLFWSGHRPMGFVDAHTRFTLHAPPQAIDRGRLPAEYVAVKLYEARALPATPAQRAQVTALVQALAERTPVVLLDTGLAVDDHADYSLGSGGRIISARDLMEPRTNLGVQTEIVAHARGYVGTCGSITWLAPRLGIDTTALYADPEFLQNHLAVALRTSARLEGAGRFMPIDLRGLPA
;
A
#
# COMPACT_ATOMS: atom_id res chain seq x y z
N MET A 1 4.91 19.88 -17.33
CA MET A 1 5.09 18.73 -18.22
C MET A 1 4.36 19.17 -19.45
N THR A 2 5.11 19.45 -20.52
CA THR A 2 4.54 20.02 -21.75
C THR A 2 3.32 19.21 -22.17
N THR A 3 2.38 19.88 -22.83
CA THR A 3 1.18 19.31 -23.50
C THR A 3 1.48 18.04 -24.31
N ALA A 4 2.76 17.80 -24.65
CA ALA A 4 3.31 16.57 -25.23
C ALA A 4 3.08 15.29 -24.39
N ALA A 5 3.23 15.31 -23.07
CA ALA A 5 3.01 14.11 -22.24
C ALA A 5 1.52 13.72 -22.15
N ARG A 6 0.63 14.73 -22.05
CA ARG A 6 -0.83 14.60 -22.17
C ARG A 6 -1.26 13.96 -23.51
N ASN A 7 -0.55 14.29 -24.58
CA ASN A 7 -0.82 13.75 -25.91
C ASN A 7 -0.29 12.32 -26.08
N LEU A 8 0.80 11.94 -25.42
CA LEU A 8 1.39 10.61 -25.56
C LEU A 8 0.54 9.53 -24.87
N SER A 9 0.19 9.68 -23.59
CA SER A 9 -0.64 8.69 -22.88
C SER A 9 -2.04 8.61 -23.51
N ALA A 10 -2.63 9.74 -23.87
CA ALA A 10 -3.96 9.75 -24.50
C ALA A 10 -3.98 9.25 -25.94
N ARG A 11 -2.93 9.46 -26.73
CA ARG A 11 -2.82 8.85 -28.07
C ARG A 11 -2.48 7.37 -27.97
N GLN A 12 -1.63 6.96 -27.03
CA GLN A 12 -1.30 5.56 -26.79
C GLN A 12 -2.55 4.79 -26.33
N TRP A 13 -3.33 5.33 -25.39
CA TRP A 13 -4.59 4.72 -24.98
C TRP A 13 -5.63 4.71 -26.09
N ARG A 14 -5.83 5.81 -26.84
CA ARG A 14 -6.76 5.79 -28.00
C ARG A 14 -6.37 4.74 -29.03
N ARG A 15 -5.07 4.57 -29.30
CA ARG A 15 -4.56 3.53 -30.20
C ARG A 15 -4.72 2.13 -29.62
N ALA A 16 -4.40 1.93 -28.34
CA ALA A 16 -4.59 0.67 -27.64
C ALA A 16 -6.08 0.29 -27.61
N HIS A 17 -6.96 1.21 -27.23
CA HIS A 17 -8.42 1.10 -27.20
C HIS A 17 -9.02 0.81 -28.59
N ALA A 18 -8.53 1.44 -29.65
CA ALA A 18 -8.98 1.16 -31.01
C ALA A 18 -8.56 -0.26 -31.47
N ARG A 19 -7.32 -0.67 -31.19
CA ARG A 19 -6.79 -2.01 -31.52
C ARG A 19 -7.51 -3.11 -30.75
N ALA A 20 -7.61 -2.93 -29.44
CA ALA A 20 -8.47 -3.67 -28.54
C ALA A 20 -9.86 -3.84 -29.16
N ARG A 21 -10.61 -2.75 -29.33
CA ARG A 21 -11.99 -2.77 -29.84
C ARG A 21 -12.13 -3.55 -31.15
N HIS A 22 -11.15 -3.42 -32.04
CA HIS A 22 -11.11 -4.17 -33.29
C HIS A 22 -10.88 -5.68 -33.08
N GLU A 23 -9.91 -6.06 -32.26
CA GLU A 23 -9.62 -7.47 -31.93
C GLU A 23 -10.79 -8.16 -31.24
N TRP A 24 -11.47 -7.51 -30.31
CA TRP A 24 -12.68 -8.05 -29.68
C TRP A 24 -13.81 -8.32 -30.65
N LYS A 25 -14.06 -7.38 -31.59
CA LYS A 25 -15.06 -7.60 -32.63
C LYS A 25 -14.69 -8.82 -33.47
N ARG A 26 -13.42 -8.90 -33.92
CA ARG A 26 -12.92 -10.06 -34.67
C ARG A 26 -13.07 -11.38 -33.91
N LEU A 27 -12.70 -11.41 -32.62
CA LEU A 27 -12.85 -12.60 -31.79
C LEU A 27 -14.31 -12.95 -31.49
N THR A 28 -15.18 -11.95 -31.37
CA THR A 28 -16.62 -12.18 -31.15
C THR A 28 -17.23 -12.88 -32.35
N GLU A 29 -16.93 -12.42 -33.56
CA GLU A 29 -17.38 -13.08 -34.79
C GLU A 29 -16.74 -14.48 -34.94
N ALA A 30 -15.43 -14.62 -34.68
CA ALA A 30 -14.77 -15.93 -34.74
C ALA A 30 -15.34 -16.96 -33.75
N VAL A 31 -15.75 -16.53 -32.54
CA VAL A 31 -16.43 -17.39 -31.57
C VAL A 31 -17.81 -17.81 -32.09
N LYS A 32 -18.58 -16.89 -32.68
CA LYS A 32 -19.87 -17.22 -33.28
C LYS A 32 -19.71 -18.23 -34.41
N ASP A 33 -18.76 -18.01 -35.32
CA ASP A 33 -18.48 -18.92 -36.43
C ASP A 33 -18.08 -20.32 -35.93
N ALA A 34 -17.25 -20.38 -34.90
CA ALA A 34 -16.84 -21.65 -34.28
C ALA A 34 -18.01 -22.36 -33.59
N LEU A 35 -18.90 -21.64 -32.92
CA LEU A 35 -20.11 -22.21 -32.31
C LEU A 35 -21.11 -22.70 -33.38
N HIS A 36 -21.28 -21.96 -34.47
CA HIS A 36 -22.07 -22.42 -35.61
C HIS A 36 -21.47 -23.66 -36.26
N ALA A 37 -20.15 -23.76 -36.38
CA ALA A 37 -19.47 -24.95 -36.87
C ALA A 37 -19.67 -26.16 -35.94
N VAL A 38 -19.63 -25.95 -34.62
CA VAL A 38 -19.96 -26.99 -33.63
C VAL A 38 -21.41 -27.46 -33.80
N GLY A 39 -22.36 -26.54 -33.96
CA GLY A 39 -23.77 -26.86 -34.21
C GLY A 39 -23.96 -27.73 -35.47
N ARG A 40 -23.34 -27.34 -36.59
CA ARG A 40 -23.37 -28.12 -37.84
C ARG A 40 -22.78 -29.53 -37.68
N VAL A 41 -21.68 -29.68 -36.94
CA VAL A 41 -21.07 -30.99 -36.66
C VAL A 41 -21.99 -31.85 -35.78
N GLN A 42 -22.68 -31.26 -34.81
CA GLN A 42 -23.65 -31.98 -33.97
C GLN A 42 -24.86 -32.47 -34.77
N GLU A 43 -25.37 -31.64 -35.70
CA GLU A 43 -26.46 -32.01 -36.61
C GLU A 43 -26.04 -33.12 -37.58
N ALA A 44 -24.86 -33.02 -38.20
CA ALA A 44 -24.36 -34.01 -39.15
C ALA A 44 -23.97 -35.35 -38.50
N ALA A 45 -23.48 -35.33 -37.26
CA ALA A 45 -23.02 -36.52 -36.55
C ALA A 45 -24.14 -37.27 -35.82
N GLY A 46 -25.37 -36.73 -35.76
CA GLY A 46 -26.54 -37.40 -35.16
C GLY A 46 -26.86 -38.78 -35.76
N ASN A 47 -26.33 -39.07 -36.96
CA ASN A 47 -26.49 -40.34 -37.66
C ASN A 47 -25.27 -41.27 -37.57
N ALA A 48 -24.20 -40.88 -36.86
CA ALA A 48 -22.98 -41.67 -36.72
C ALA A 48 -22.89 -42.33 -35.33
N GLY A 49 -22.19 -43.46 -35.23
CA GLY A 49 -22.01 -44.18 -33.97
C GLY A 49 -21.48 -43.28 -32.83
N ALA A 50 -21.94 -43.55 -31.60
CA ALA A 50 -21.77 -42.66 -30.44
C ALA A 50 -20.32 -42.23 -30.12
N GLN A 51 -19.32 -42.98 -30.56
CA GLN A 51 -17.90 -42.66 -30.36
C GLN A 51 -17.34 -41.71 -31.44
N ALA A 52 -17.78 -41.86 -32.68
CA ALA A 52 -17.48 -40.92 -33.77
C ALA A 52 -18.12 -39.55 -33.50
N TYR A 53 -19.37 -39.54 -33.02
CA TYR A 53 -20.07 -38.34 -32.57
C TYR A 53 -19.29 -37.59 -31.47
N ARG A 54 -18.91 -38.29 -30.39
CA ARG A 54 -18.17 -37.68 -29.27
C ARG A 54 -16.84 -37.09 -29.70
N THR A 55 -16.13 -37.77 -30.61
CA THR A 55 -14.83 -37.33 -31.11
C THR A 55 -14.96 -36.09 -32.01
N ALA A 56 -15.89 -36.11 -32.98
CA ALA A 56 -16.11 -34.98 -33.89
C ALA A 56 -16.55 -33.71 -33.14
N VAL A 57 -17.47 -33.85 -32.19
CA VAL A 57 -17.94 -32.73 -31.35
C VAL A 57 -16.84 -32.19 -30.44
N ARG A 58 -15.99 -33.06 -29.86
CA ARG A 58 -14.87 -32.61 -29.01
C ARG A 58 -13.82 -31.84 -29.83
N THR A 59 -13.48 -32.32 -31.02
CA THR A 59 -12.53 -31.66 -31.93
C THR A 59 -13.05 -30.30 -32.38
N ALA A 60 -14.36 -30.17 -32.65
CA ALA A 60 -14.98 -28.90 -33.02
C ALA A 60 -15.13 -27.91 -31.83
N ARG A 61 -15.37 -28.41 -30.61
CA ARG A 61 -15.57 -27.56 -29.41
C ARG A 61 -14.28 -26.96 -28.86
N ARG A 62 -13.14 -27.62 -29.05
CA ARG A 62 -11.84 -27.13 -28.56
C ARG A 62 -11.49 -25.72 -29.09
N PRO A 63 -11.49 -25.44 -30.41
CA PRO A 63 -11.19 -24.10 -30.92
C PRO A 63 -12.22 -23.06 -30.46
N ALA A 64 -13.51 -23.42 -30.35
CA ALA A 64 -14.53 -22.51 -29.82
C ALA A 64 -14.25 -22.12 -28.36
N ARG A 65 -13.84 -23.08 -27.51
CA ARG A 65 -13.45 -22.82 -26.12
C ARG A 65 -12.18 -21.98 -26.02
N GLU A 66 -11.18 -22.26 -26.85
CA GLU A 66 -9.93 -21.48 -26.90
C GLU A 66 -10.19 -20.03 -27.33
N LEU A 67 -11.03 -19.81 -28.35
CA LEU A 67 -11.45 -18.47 -28.78
C LEU A 67 -12.30 -17.76 -27.72
N GLN A 68 -13.19 -18.49 -27.05
CA GLN A 68 -13.99 -17.94 -25.94
C GLN A 68 -13.11 -17.56 -24.75
N GLY A 69 -12.08 -18.35 -24.44
CA GLY A 69 -11.05 -18.04 -23.45
C GLY A 69 -10.31 -16.76 -23.81
N ARG A 70 -9.73 -16.68 -25.02
CA ARG A 70 -9.05 -15.47 -25.52
C ARG A 70 -9.95 -14.23 -25.49
N ARG A 71 -11.23 -14.38 -25.81
CA ARG A 71 -12.19 -13.28 -25.73
C ARG A 71 -12.37 -12.82 -24.28
N ARG A 72 -12.53 -13.74 -23.32
CA ARG A 72 -12.60 -13.39 -21.89
C ARG A 72 -11.32 -12.68 -21.42
N ASP A 73 -10.15 -13.22 -21.77
CA ASP A 73 -8.86 -12.64 -21.39
C ASP A 73 -8.72 -11.19 -21.89
N LEU A 74 -9.15 -10.91 -23.13
CA LEU A 74 -9.15 -9.54 -23.68
C LEU A 74 -10.17 -8.63 -22.98
N ALA A 75 -11.35 -9.15 -22.61
CA ALA A 75 -12.33 -8.39 -21.82
C ALA A 75 -11.73 -7.94 -20.49
N ASP A 76 -11.10 -8.88 -19.80
CA ASP A 76 -10.51 -8.65 -18.49
C ASP A 76 -9.35 -7.66 -18.61
N GLN A 77 -8.44 -7.85 -19.58
CA GLN A 77 -7.36 -6.88 -19.86
C GLN A 77 -7.88 -5.47 -20.10
N TRP A 78 -8.99 -5.31 -20.83
CA TRP A 78 -9.57 -3.99 -21.05
C TRP A 78 -10.20 -3.41 -19.80
N ALA A 79 -10.91 -4.21 -19.03
CA ALA A 79 -11.49 -3.77 -17.76
C ALA A 79 -10.37 -3.22 -16.86
N TRP A 80 -9.24 -3.91 -16.78
CA TRP A 80 -8.07 -3.48 -16.00
C TRP A 80 -7.41 -2.22 -16.57
N ASN A 81 -7.21 -2.13 -17.89
CA ASN A 81 -6.69 -0.93 -18.54
C ASN A 81 -7.60 0.29 -18.35
N ARG A 82 -8.92 0.08 -18.26
CA ARG A 82 -9.88 1.13 -18.00
C ARG A 82 -9.77 1.66 -16.57
N VAL A 83 -9.60 0.78 -15.58
CA VAL A 83 -9.40 1.19 -14.17
C VAL A 83 -8.17 2.09 -14.05
N GLU A 84 -7.06 1.70 -14.66
CA GLU A 84 -5.81 2.47 -14.70
C GLU A 84 -6.02 3.85 -15.34
N TRP A 85 -6.61 3.88 -16.54
CA TRP A 85 -6.89 5.12 -17.26
C TRP A 85 -7.83 6.06 -16.48
N ASP A 86 -8.90 5.54 -15.90
CA ASP A 86 -9.87 6.34 -15.15
C ASP A 86 -9.22 6.93 -13.89
N ALA A 87 -8.34 6.19 -13.22
CA ALA A 87 -7.57 6.68 -12.08
C ALA A 87 -6.58 7.78 -12.48
N GLU A 88 -5.78 7.58 -13.54
CA GLU A 88 -4.83 8.60 -14.02
C GLU A 88 -5.55 9.88 -14.49
N ARG A 89 -6.67 9.73 -15.18
CA ARG A 89 -7.49 10.87 -15.60
C ARG A 89 -7.99 11.65 -14.40
N GLU A 90 -8.48 10.97 -13.37
CA GLU A 90 -8.98 11.57 -12.13
C GLU A 90 -7.86 12.32 -11.39
N ILE A 91 -6.67 11.72 -11.26
CA ILE A 91 -5.47 12.38 -10.72
C ILE A 91 -5.21 13.66 -11.49
N GLY A 92 -5.15 13.59 -12.83
CA GLY A 92 -4.96 14.75 -13.68
C GLY A 92 -5.99 15.85 -13.42
N THR A 93 -7.28 15.52 -13.39
CA THR A 93 -8.33 16.51 -13.11
C THR A 93 -8.23 17.14 -11.73
N THR A 94 -7.75 16.39 -10.73
CA THR A 94 -7.57 16.89 -9.37
C THR A 94 -6.37 17.83 -9.25
N VAL A 95 -5.23 17.48 -9.85
CA VAL A 95 -3.96 18.18 -9.62
C VAL A 95 -3.69 19.34 -10.60
N TYR A 96 -4.39 19.39 -11.74
CA TYR A 96 -4.22 20.47 -12.71
C TYR A 96 -4.97 21.75 -12.31
N GLY A 97 -4.31 22.89 -12.55
CA GLY A 97 -4.79 24.23 -12.21
C GLY A 97 -4.10 24.76 -10.95
N ASP A 98 -4.64 25.85 -10.42
CA ASP A 98 -4.02 26.63 -9.33
C ASP A 98 -4.74 26.47 -7.99
N HIS A 99 -5.73 25.58 -7.91
CA HIS A 99 -6.43 25.28 -6.67
C HIS A 99 -5.51 24.56 -5.67
N PRO A 100 -5.66 24.81 -4.36
CA PRO A 100 -5.02 23.99 -3.34
C PRO A 100 -5.39 22.51 -3.52
N VAL A 101 -4.44 21.63 -3.21
CA VAL A 101 -4.65 20.17 -3.28
C VAL A 101 -4.45 19.56 -1.91
N ILE A 102 -5.45 18.81 -1.45
CA ILE A 102 -5.40 18.03 -0.22
C ILE A 102 -5.01 16.59 -0.59
N LEU A 103 -3.96 16.06 0.06
CA LEU A 103 -3.60 14.64 -0.04
C LEU A 103 -4.11 13.92 1.21
N GLY A 104 -5.04 12.98 1.05
CA GLY A 104 -5.65 12.28 2.19
C GLY A 104 -7.14 12.60 2.37
N PRO A 105 -7.68 12.51 3.60
CA PRO A 105 -6.98 12.11 4.82
C PRO A 105 -6.52 10.66 4.76
N TRP A 106 -5.37 10.33 5.33
CA TRP A 106 -4.94 8.94 5.45
C TRP A 106 -5.46 8.30 6.75
N LEU A 107 -6.41 7.37 6.62
CA LEU A 107 -7.08 6.69 7.74
C LEU A 107 -6.93 5.17 7.70
N ALA A 108 -6.14 4.64 6.77
CA ALA A 108 -5.84 3.22 6.67
C ALA A 108 -4.58 2.88 7.51
N GLU A 109 -4.18 1.61 7.47
CA GLU A 109 -2.99 1.12 8.16
C GLU A 109 -1.72 1.88 7.74
N VAL A 110 -0.84 2.15 8.72
CA VAL A 110 0.46 2.83 8.52
C VAL A 110 1.31 2.12 7.48
N GLY A 111 1.24 0.78 7.43
CA GLY A 111 2.04 0.00 6.50
C GLY A 111 1.75 0.31 5.03
N TYR A 112 0.48 0.56 4.69
CA TYR A 112 0.12 0.99 3.33
C TYR A 112 0.52 2.45 3.06
N GLU A 113 0.54 3.29 4.10
CA GLU A 113 0.92 4.70 3.98
C GLU A 113 2.37 4.82 3.52
N VAL A 114 3.26 4.15 4.23
CA VAL A 114 4.70 4.25 4.00
C VAL A 114 5.12 3.43 2.80
N LEU A 115 4.54 2.25 2.56
CA LEU A 115 4.97 1.34 1.49
C LEU A 115 4.38 1.71 0.12
N TYR A 116 3.19 2.32 0.07
CA TYR A 116 2.51 2.61 -1.19
C TYR A 116 2.07 4.06 -1.34
N TRP A 117 1.37 4.63 -0.37
CA TRP A 117 0.76 5.96 -0.52
C TRP A 117 1.77 7.06 -0.73
N ILE A 118 2.73 7.21 0.18
CA ILE A 118 3.75 8.25 0.08
C ILE A 118 4.58 8.07 -1.22
N PRO A 119 5.08 6.87 -1.56
CA PRO A 119 5.74 6.65 -2.85
C PRO A 119 4.85 6.96 -4.07
N PHE A 120 3.56 6.63 -4.02
CA PHE A 120 2.60 6.96 -5.05
C PHE A 120 2.41 8.48 -5.19
N LEU A 121 2.32 9.20 -4.07
CA LEU A 121 2.23 10.66 -4.06
C LEU A 121 3.50 11.30 -4.63
N GLN A 122 4.69 10.77 -4.33
CA GLN A 122 5.94 11.21 -4.94
C GLN A 122 5.94 10.99 -6.46
N TRP A 123 5.39 9.86 -6.92
CA TRP A 123 5.16 9.64 -8.35
C TRP A 123 4.18 10.66 -8.94
N VAL A 124 3.03 10.91 -8.30
CA VAL A 124 2.05 11.92 -8.75
C VAL A 124 2.72 13.28 -8.87
N ARG A 125 3.51 13.67 -7.86
CA ARG A 125 4.24 14.93 -7.84
C ARG A 125 5.17 15.09 -9.03
N VAL A 126 5.94 14.06 -9.36
CA VAL A 126 6.84 14.08 -10.52
C VAL A 126 6.09 14.00 -11.85
N ALA A 127 5.16 13.05 -11.99
CA ALA A 127 4.47 12.74 -13.24
C ALA A 127 3.46 13.81 -13.66
N TYR A 128 2.89 14.55 -12.70
CA TYR A 128 1.93 15.62 -12.97
C TYR A 128 2.51 17.02 -12.71
N GLN A 129 3.76 17.09 -12.23
CA GLN A 129 4.43 18.34 -11.83
C GLN A 129 3.58 19.16 -10.85
N LEU A 130 3.06 18.45 -9.84
CA LEU A 130 2.33 19.06 -8.75
C LEU A 130 3.32 19.88 -7.91
N ASP A 131 3.06 21.18 -7.80
CA ASP A 131 3.85 22.10 -6.98
C ASP A 131 3.58 21.83 -5.49
N PRO A 132 4.57 21.40 -4.69
CA PRO A 132 4.35 21.13 -3.27
C PRO A 132 3.79 22.34 -2.49
N ALA A 133 4.05 23.59 -2.93
CA ALA A 133 3.56 24.78 -2.24
C ALA A 133 2.02 24.89 -2.22
N ARG A 134 1.32 24.26 -3.19
CA ARG A 134 -0.15 24.22 -3.22
C ARG A 134 -0.75 23.05 -2.44
N VAL A 135 0.09 22.20 -1.86
CA VAL A 135 -0.30 20.88 -1.36
C VAL A 135 -0.32 20.86 0.15
N VAL A 136 -1.41 20.35 0.71
CA VAL A 136 -1.56 20.04 2.14
C VAL A 136 -1.73 18.53 2.28
N ALA A 137 -0.80 17.87 2.97
CA ALA A 137 -0.97 16.48 3.38
C ALA A 137 -1.80 16.40 4.65
N VAL A 138 -2.75 15.47 4.72
CA VAL A 138 -3.60 15.23 5.88
C VAL A 138 -3.40 13.78 6.33
N SER A 139 -2.74 13.61 7.48
CA SER A 139 -2.49 12.30 8.10
C SER A 139 -2.47 12.45 9.62
N ARG A 140 -1.98 11.42 10.30
CA ARG A 140 -2.02 11.31 11.75
C ARG A 140 -0.69 10.96 12.40
N GLY A 141 -0.52 11.38 13.64
CA GLY A 141 0.56 10.92 14.51
C GLY A 141 1.90 11.63 14.31
N GLY A 142 1.90 12.87 13.80
CA GLY A 142 3.11 13.70 13.78
C GLY A 142 4.06 13.34 12.63
N VAL A 143 3.50 12.92 11.49
CA VAL A 143 4.25 12.36 10.36
C VAL A 143 4.54 13.38 9.25
N ALA A 144 4.56 14.68 9.58
CA ALA A 144 4.80 15.74 8.61
C ALA A 144 6.07 15.52 7.78
N SER A 145 7.14 15.00 8.40
CA SER A 145 8.41 14.71 7.73
C SER A 145 8.30 13.63 6.65
N TRP A 146 7.34 12.69 6.77
CA TRP A 146 7.11 11.66 5.76
C TRP A 146 6.58 12.22 4.44
N TYR A 147 5.92 13.38 4.51
CA TYR A 147 5.37 14.10 3.37
C TYR A 147 6.33 15.18 2.83
N SER A 148 7.55 15.24 3.35
CA SER A 148 8.57 16.16 2.85
C SER A 148 8.83 15.95 1.35
N GLY A 149 8.95 17.05 0.61
CA GLY A 149 9.14 17.05 -0.84
C GLY A 149 7.88 16.79 -1.68
N VAL A 150 6.78 16.28 -1.09
CA VAL A 150 5.50 16.11 -1.79
C VAL A 150 4.45 17.14 -1.37
N ALA A 151 4.42 17.54 -0.10
CA ALA A 151 3.54 18.57 0.41
C ALA A 151 4.34 19.70 1.08
N GLY A 152 3.98 20.94 0.79
CA GLY A 152 4.55 22.12 1.45
C GLY A 152 3.93 22.41 2.81
N ARG A 153 2.78 21.80 3.10
CA ARG A 153 2.05 21.93 4.36
C ARG A 153 1.54 20.57 4.83
N TYR A 154 1.39 20.43 6.13
CA TYR A 154 0.82 19.26 6.78
C TYR A 154 -0.31 19.70 7.72
N ALA A 155 -1.39 18.92 7.76
CA ALA A 155 -2.47 19.07 8.71
C ALA A 155 -2.61 17.76 9.49
N GLU A 156 -2.60 17.87 10.81
CA GLU A 156 -2.77 16.76 11.73
C GLU A 156 -4.27 16.53 11.98
N ILE A 157 -4.78 15.31 11.82
CA ILE A 157 -6.21 15.06 12.03
C ILE A 157 -6.65 15.38 13.47
N TRP A 158 -5.72 15.27 14.42
CA TRP A 158 -5.99 15.59 15.83
C TRP A 158 -6.18 17.08 16.11
N ASP A 159 -5.83 17.97 15.17
CA ASP A 159 -6.15 19.41 15.26
C ASP A 159 -7.64 19.69 15.00
N VAL A 160 -8.36 18.75 14.38
CA VAL A 160 -9.76 18.94 13.96
C VAL A 160 -10.71 17.90 14.52
N MET A 161 -10.22 16.82 15.14
CA MET A 161 -11.03 15.74 15.71
C MET A 161 -10.29 15.12 16.90
N ALA A 162 -10.99 14.89 18.01
CA ALA A 162 -10.39 14.25 19.18
C ALA A 162 -10.08 12.75 18.92
N PRO A 163 -9.01 12.18 19.50
CA PRO A 163 -8.66 10.77 19.33
C PRO A 163 -9.78 9.78 19.67
N GLU A 164 -10.55 10.04 20.72
CA GLU A 164 -11.64 9.17 21.17
C GLU A 164 -12.83 9.21 20.20
N GLU A 165 -13.18 10.41 19.69
CA GLU A 165 -14.20 10.58 18.66
C GLU A 165 -13.80 9.83 17.39
N PHE A 166 -12.55 9.99 16.96
CA PHE A 166 -12.02 9.30 15.80
C PHE A 166 -12.05 7.77 15.99
N ALA A 167 -11.59 7.25 17.13
CA ALA A 167 -11.56 5.81 17.40
C ALA A 167 -12.96 5.19 17.30
N ALA A 168 -13.96 5.82 17.94
CA ALA A 168 -15.35 5.37 17.88
C ALA A 168 -15.90 5.35 16.44
N ARG A 169 -15.63 6.41 15.67
CA ARG A 169 -16.09 6.52 14.29
C ARG A 169 -15.33 5.61 13.33
N ASN A 170 -14.04 5.39 13.58
CA ASN A 170 -13.20 4.51 12.79
C ASN A 170 -13.62 3.05 12.98
N ALA A 171 -13.92 2.63 14.21
CA ALA A 171 -14.45 1.30 14.51
C ALA A 171 -15.82 1.04 13.86
N ALA A 172 -16.63 2.08 13.66
CA ALA A 172 -17.93 1.97 12.97
C ALA A 172 -17.81 1.86 11.43
N ARG A 173 -16.60 1.92 10.85
CA ARG A 173 -16.39 1.80 9.40
C ARG A 173 -16.51 0.35 8.96
N ALA A 174 -17.21 0.12 7.85
CA ALA A 174 -17.32 -1.21 7.26
C ALA A 174 -16.02 -1.69 6.57
N GLU A 175 -15.18 -0.77 6.09
CA GLU A 175 -13.90 -1.09 5.42
C GLU A 175 -12.77 -0.19 5.95
N PHE A 176 -11.72 -0.83 6.48
CA PHE A 176 -10.50 -0.13 6.94
C PHE A 176 -9.66 0.38 5.77
N LYS A 177 -9.66 -0.34 4.64
CA LYS A 177 -9.10 0.16 3.38
C LYS A 177 -9.98 1.27 2.85
N GLN A 178 -9.40 2.42 2.56
CA GLN A 178 -10.12 3.59 2.02
C GLN A 178 -10.40 3.40 0.51
N SER A 179 -11.15 2.37 0.13
CA SER A 179 -11.45 2.03 -1.26
C SER A 179 -12.39 3.04 -1.95
N ALA A 180 -13.14 3.80 -1.16
CA ALA A 180 -13.97 4.94 -1.55
C ALA A 180 -14.01 6.00 -0.43
N PRO A 181 -14.33 7.27 -0.73
CA PRO A 181 -14.51 8.30 0.31
C PRO A 181 -15.71 8.00 1.21
N SER A 182 -15.46 7.86 2.50
CA SER A 182 -16.44 7.67 3.57
C SER A 182 -16.96 9.01 4.12
N PRO A 183 -18.05 9.01 4.91
CA PRO A 183 -18.50 10.21 5.63
C PRO A 183 -17.42 10.81 6.54
N LEU A 184 -16.63 9.97 7.22
CA LEU A 184 -15.54 10.41 8.07
C LEU A 184 -14.44 11.12 7.26
N ASP A 185 -14.08 10.58 6.09
CA ASP A 185 -13.08 11.21 5.21
C ASP A 185 -13.52 12.61 4.78
N ARG A 186 -14.79 12.75 4.35
CA ARG A 186 -15.35 14.04 3.90
C ARG A 186 -15.36 15.08 5.01
N GLU A 187 -15.78 14.69 6.20
CA GLU A 187 -15.84 15.62 7.33
C GLU A 187 -14.45 16.10 7.77
N LEU A 188 -13.45 15.21 7.81
CA LEU A 188 -12.07 15.62 8.09
C LEU A 188 -11.54 16.58 7.02
N VAL A 189 -11.81 16.32 5.73
CA VAL A 189 -11.48 17.27 4.65
C VAL A 189 -12.16 18.61 4.87
N GLU A 190 -13.45 18.63 5.19
CA GLU A 190 -14.22 19.86 5.41
C GLU A 190 -13.65 20.67 6.59
N ARG A 191 -13.41 20.02 7.74
CA ARG A 191 -12.83 20.69 8.92
C ARG A 191 -11.42 21.22 8.64
N VAL A 192 -10.57 20.45 7.95
CA VAL A 192 -9.21 20.92 7.55
C VAL A 192 -9.28 22.08 6.56
N THR A 193 -10.16 21.98 5.56
CA THR A 193 -10.36 23.02 4.54
C THR A 193 -10.81 24.33 5.19
N TRP A 194 -11.76 24.25 6.12
CA TRP A 194 -12.25 25.38 6.89
C TRP A 194 -11.14 26.01 7.73
N THR A 195 -10.46 25.20 8.55
CA THR A 195 -9.41 25.64 9.49
C THR A 195 -8.24 26.32 8.76
N LEU A 196 -7.87 25.82 7.58
CA LEU A 196 -6.73 26.31 6.81
C LEU A 196 -7.11 27.33 5.73
N GLY A 197 -8.40 27.69 5.61
CA GLY A 197 -8.89 28.66 4.62
C GLY A 197 -8.71 28.22 3.16
N LEU A 198 -8.73 26.90 2.87
CA LEU A 198 -8.39 26.34 1.55
C LEU A 198 -9.57 26.39 0.57
N ARG A 199 -9.98 27.59 0.15
CA ARG A 199 -11.13 27.76 -0.75
C ARG A 199 -10.96 27.01 -2.08
N GLY A 200 -11.96 26.22 -2.44
CA GLY A 200 -11.96 25.46 -3.69
C GLY A 200 -10.89 24.37 -3.76
N ALA A 201 -10.39 23.89 -2.61
CA ALA A 201 -9.43 22.81 -2.56
C ALA A 201 -9.97 21.55 -3.24
N ARG A 202 -9.08 20.86 -3.97
CA ARG A 202 -9.37 19.56 -4.59
C ARG A 202 -8.70 18.47 -3.78
N VAL A 203 -9.33 17.30 -3.71
CA VAL A 203 -8.85 16.18 -2.88
C VAL A 203 -8.30 15.08 -3.76
N LEU A 204 -7.03 14.72 -3.52
CA LEU A 204 -6.45 13.47 -4.00
C LEU A 204 -6.62 12.42 -2.89
N HIS A 205 -7.72 11.68 -2.97
CA HIS A 205 -8.12 10.74 -1.93
C HIS A 205 -7.39 9.38 -2.03
N PRO A 206 -7.08 8.68 -0.91
CA PRO A 206 -6.42 7.36 -0.93
C PRO A 206 -7.12 6.28 -1.75
N SER A 207 -8.42 6.43 -2.03
CA SER A 207 -9.17 5.51 -2.91
C SER A 207 -8.56 5.37 -4.31
N LEU A 208 -7.89 6.40 -4.81
CA LEU A 208 -7.17 6.32 -6.09
C LEU A 208 -6.03 5.30 -6.03
N LEU A 209 -5.25 5.32 -4.95
CA LEU A 209 -4.21 4.32 -4.70
C LEU A 209 -4.84 2.93 -4.60
N PHE A 210 -5.85 2.75 -3.74
CA PHE A 210 -6.45 1.43 -3.52
C PHE A 210 -7.08 0.86 -4.80
N ARG A 211 -7.75 1.68 -5.62
CA ARG A 211 -8.29 1.25 -6.93
C ARG A 211 -7.19 0.82 -7.88
N LEU A 212 -6.12 1.59 -7.97
CA LEU A 212 -5.02 1.34 -8.91
C LEU A 212 -4.20 0.10 -8.48
N PHE A 213 -3.82 0.02 -7.21
CA PHE A 213 -2.96 -1.03 -6.68
C PHE A 213 -3.69 -2.34 -6.37
N ARG A 214 -5.03 -2.34 -6.31
CA ARG A 214 -5.81 -3.60 -6.31
C ARG A 214 -5.46 -4.47 -7.50
N LEU A 215 -5.15 -3.88 -8.66
CA LEU A 215 -4.71 -4.65 -9.84
C LEU A 215 -3.41 -5.41 -9.56
N PHE A 216 -2.47 -4.81 -8.84
CA PHE A 216 -1.23 -5.46 -8.43
C PHE A 216 -1.46 -6.51 -7.33
N TRP A 217 -2.16 -6.15 -6.25
CA TRP A 217 -2.38 -7.07 -5.13
C TRP A 217 -3.19 -8.31 -5.50
N SER A 218 -4.10 -8.18 -6.48
CA SER A 218 -4.87 -9.31 -7.03
C SER A 218 -4.15 -10.07 -8.15
N GLY A 219 -2.90 -9.74 -8.47
CA GLY A 219 -2.09 -10.45 -9.47
C GLY A 219 -2.37 -10.09 -10.93
N HIS A 220 -3.25 -9.13 -11.21
CA HIS A 220 -3.55 -8.66 -12.57
C HIS A 220 -2.46 -7.77 -13.17
N ARG A 221 -1.57 -7.23 -12.34
CA ARG A 221 -0.43 -6.40 -12.73
C ARG A 221 0.87 -6.89 -12.09
N PRO A 222 1.99 -6.91 -12.83
CA PRO A 222 3.29 -7.34 -12.31
C PRO A 222 3.96 -6.23 -11.48
N MET A 223 5.06 -6.55 -10.81
CA MET A 223 5.87 -5.60 -10.03
C MET A 223 6.29 -4.35 -10.83
N GLY A 224 6.52 -4.46 -12.14
CA GLY A 224 6.84 -3.30 -12.99
C GLY A 224 5.75 -2.23 -13.00
N PHE A 225 4.50 -2.59 -12.72
CA PHE A 225 3.40 -1.64 -12.54
C PHE A 225 3.57 -0.78 -11.29
N VAL A 226 4.04 -1.38 -10.17
CA VAL A 226 4.37 -0.65 -8.94
C VAL A 226 5.53 0.31 -9.22
N ASP A 227 6.59 -0.15 -9.88
CA ASP A 227 7.73 0.69 -10.27
C ASP A 227 7.28 1.89 -11.14
N ALA A 228 6.29 1.69 -12.02
CA ALA A 228 5.78 2.74 -12.89
C ALA A 228 4.98 3.82 -12.14
N HIS A 229 4.34 3.47 -11.02
CA HIS A 229 3.41 4.32 -10.27
C HIS A 229 3.88 4.70 -8.85
N THR A 230 5.14 4.43 -8.52
CA THR A 230 5.73 4.82 -7.23
C THR A 230 7.12 5.44 -7.41
N ARG A 231 7.49 6.35 -6.52
CA ARG A 231 8.85 6.88 -6.38
C ARG A 231 9.25 6.80 -4.91
N PHE A 232 10.14 5.88 -4.60
CA PHE A 232 10.69 5.72 -3.25
C PHE A 232 11.81 6.73 -3.03
N THR A 233 11.83 7.33 -1.85
CA THR A 233 12.86 8.27 -1.39
C THR A 233 13.29 7.91 0.01
N LEU A 234 14.48 8.36 0.40
CA LEU A 234 14.86 8.40 1.81
C LEU A 234 13.97 9.40 2.56
N HIS A 235 13.85 9.19 3.87
CA HIS A 235 13.05 10.02 4.76
C HIS A 235 13.97 10.74 5.75
N ALA A 236 13.77 12.03 5.92
CA ALA A 236 14.38 12.76 7.02
C ALA A 236 13.60 12.44 8.30
N PRO A 237 14.28 12.11 9.42
CA PRO A 237 13.59 11.95 10.69
C PRO A 237 13.01 13.29 11.16
N PRO A 238 11.87 13.27 11.87
CA PRO A 238 11.41 14.45 12.58
C PRO A 238 12.31 14.74 13.79
N GLN A 239 12.16 15.93 14.37
CA GLN A 239 12.67 16.30 15.68
C GLN A 239 11.49 16.33 16.66
N ALA A 240 11.09 15.16 17.13
CA ALA A 240 9.94 14.90 17.97
C ALA A 240 10.29 14.64 19.44
N ILE A 241 11.52 14.24 19.77
CA ILE A 241 11.95 13.93 21.14
C ILE A 241 13.29 14.55 21.52
N ASP A 242 13.50 14.74 22.83
CA ASP A 242 14.83 14.95 23.38
C ASP A 242 15.59 13.61 23.41
N ARG A 243 16.59 13.48 22.53
CA ARG A 243 17.41 12.28 22.40
C ARG A 243 18.23 11.96 23.65
N GLY A 244 18.47 12.92 24.54
CA GLY A 244 19.14 12.69 25.82
C GLY A 244 18.38 11.73 26.75
N ARG A 245 17.08 11.49 26.48
CA ARG A 245 16.24 10.53 27.20
C ARG A 245 16.48 9.07 26.80
N LEU A 246 17.21 8.82 25.71
CA LEU A 246 17.49 7.48 25.19
C LEU A 246 18.97 7.13 25.36
N PRO A 247 19.32 5.83 25.40
CA PRO A 247 20.72 5.42 25.34
C PRO A 247 21.43 5.98 24.10
N ALA A 248 22.73 6.25 24.21
CA ALA A 248 23.53 6.72 23.09
C ALA A 248 23.54 5.70 21.92
N GLU A 249 23.45 4.41 22.23
CA GLU A 249 23.38 3.32 21.26
C GLU A 249 22.30 2.32 21.69
N TYR A 250 21.40 1.97 20.77
CA TYR A 250 20.32 1.02 21.02
C TYR A 250 19.84 0.34 19.73
N VAL A 251 19.04 -0.71 19.90
CA VAL A 251 18.21 -1.31 18.84
C VAL A 251 16.75 -0.91 19.10
N ALA A 252 16.07 -0.41 18.07
CA ALA A 252 14.65 -0.09 18.15
C ALA A 252 13.81 -1.33 17.85
N VAL A 253 12.76 -1.58 18.64
CA VAL A 253 11.94 -2.77 18.51
C VAL A 253 10.45 -2.42 18.53
N LYS A 254 9.69 -2.83 17.50
CA LYS A 254 8.22 -2.70 17.44
C LYS A 254 7.56 -4.03 17.12
N LEU A 255 6.96 -4.65 18.12
CA LEU A 255 6.32 -5.95 17.98
C LEU A 255 4.87 -5.85 18.41
N TYR A 256 3.97 -6.16 17.49
CA TYR A 256 2.53 -6.11 17.68
C TYR A 256 1.85 -7.29 17.01
N GLU A 257 0.68 -7.65 17.53
CA GLU A 257 -0.14 -8.75 17.05
C GLU A 257 -0.72 -8.41 15.68
N ALA A 258 -0.38 -9.23 14.68
CA ALA A 258 -0.88 -9.08 13.33
C ALA A 258 -1.17 -10.46 12.73
N ARG A 259 -1.91 -10.50 11.63
CA ARG A 259 -2.11 -11.75 10.87
C ARG A 259 -0.78 -12.39 10.48
N ALA A 260 0.20 -11.57 10.11
CA ALA A 260 1.55 -12.01 9.76
C ALA A 260 2.37 -12.53 10.95
N LEU A 261 2.04 -12.11 12.18
CA LEU A 261 2.73 -12.53 13.39
C LEU A 261 1.69 -12.71 14.51
N PRO A 262 0.97 -13.85 14.52
CA PRO A 262 -0.02 -14.13 15.55
C PRO A 262 0.63 -14.24 16.94
N ALA A 263 -0.19 -14.10 17.97
CA ALA A 263 0.28 -14.05 19.35
C ALA A 263 0.02 -15.37 20.10
N THR A 264 0.34 -16.49 19.45
CA THR A 264 0.29 -17.82 20.10
C THR A 264 1.31 -17.89 21.24
N PRO A 265 1.12 -18.77 22.24
CA PRO A 265 2.10 -18.93 23.33
C PRO A 265 3.52 -19.21 22.84
N ALA A 266 3.67 -20.02 21.78
CA ALA A 266 4.96 -20.30 21.17
C ALA A 266 5.61 -19.04 20.55
N GLN A 267 4.84 -18.27 19.75
CA GLN A 267 5.34 -17.03 19.15
C GLN A 267 5.69 -15.98 20.21
N ARG A 268 4.89 -15.87 21.29
CA ARG A 268 5.21 -14.98 22.42
C ARG A 268 6.52 -15.38 23.09
N ALA A 269 6.76 -16.67 23.31
CA ALA A 269 8.01 -17.17 23.89
C ALA A 269 9.21 -16.87 22.99
N GLN A 270 9.11 -17.18 21.69
CA GLN A 270 10.18 -16.92 20.71
C GLN A 270 10.53 -15.43 20.61
N VAL A 271 9.52 -14.57 20.49
CA VAL A 271 9.71 -13.12 20.39
C VAL A 271 10.30 -12.56 21.69
N THR A 272 9.85 -13.05 22.85
CA THR A 272 10.43 -12.66 24.16
C THR A 272 11.89 -13.06 24.26
N ALA A 273 12.23 -14.31 23.92
CA ALA A 273 13.60 -14.80 23.94
C ALA A 273 14.51 -14.01 22.99
N LEU A 274 14.02 -13.67 21.79
CA LEU A 274 14.74 -12.84 20.83
C LEU A 274 15.06 -11.45 21.41
N VAL A 275 14.08 -10.79 22.03
CA VAL A 275 14.27 -9.46 22.62
C VAL A 275 15.22 -9.50 23.82
N GLN A 276 15.14 -10.54 24.65
CA GLN A 276 16.07 -10.75 25.75
C GLN A 276 17.51 -10.94 25.24
N ALA A 277 17.72 -11.78 24.22
CA ALA A 277 19.02 -12.00 23.61
C ALA A 277 19.60 -10.72 22.97
N LEU A 278 18.76 -9.84 22.41
CA LEU A 278 19.20 -8.52 21.96
C LEU A 278 19.66 -7.64 23.14
N ALA A 279 18.88 -7.62 24.21
CA ALA A 279 19.13 -6.80 25.39
C ALA A 279 20.42 -7.19 26.15
N GLU A 280 20.88 -8.44 26.04
CA GLU A 280 22.19 -8.88 26.55
C GLU A 280 23.35 -8.11 25.92
N ARG A 281 23.22 -7.70 24.66
CA ARG A 281 24.30 -7.12 23.84
C ARG A 281 24.20 -5.62 23.68
N THR A 282 22.99 -5.08 23.57
CA THR A 282 22.75 -3.65 23.29
C THR A 282 21.41 -3.25 23.90
N PRO A 283 21.28 -2.04 24.48
CA PRO A 283 19.99 -1.55 24.95
C PRO A 283 18.90 -1.68 23.89
N VAL A 284 17.71 -2.10 24.31
CA VAL A 284 16.54 -2.23 23.45
C VAL A 284 15.56 -1.13 23.81
N VAL A 285 15.13 -0.35 22.82
CA VAL A 285 14.05 0.62 22.96
C VAL A 285 12.79 0.04 22.32
N LEU A 286 11.82 -0.32 23.15
CA LEU A 286 10.51 -0.82 22.75
C LEU A 286 9.62 0.35 22.32
N LEU A 287 9.04 0.22 21.13
CA LEU A 287 8.10 1.16 20.55
C LEU A 287 6.65 0.78 20.88
N ASP A 288 6.40 0.27 22.08
CA ASP A 288 5.05 -0.01 22.54
C ASP A 288 4.31 1.30 22.76
N THR A 289 3.16 1.44 22.13
CA THR A 289 2.41 2.70 22.13
C THR A 289 1.49 2.78 23.32
N GLY A 290 0.87 1.65 23.73
CA GLY A 290 -0.20 1.67 24.73
C GLY A 290 -1.42 2.52 24.31
N LEU A 291 -1.50 2.90 23.04
CA LEU A 291 -2.53 3.77 22.49
C LEU A 291 -3.53 2.93 21.68
N ALA A 292 -4.82 3.12 21.92
CA ALA A 292 -5.89 2.50 21.13
C ALA A 292 -6.19 3.29 19.85
N VAL A 293 -5.15 3.60 19.06
CA VAL A 293 -5.24 4.45 17.85
C VAL A 293 -5.07 3.59 16.58
N ASP A 294 -4.79 2.30 16.72
CA ASP A 294 -4.75 1.31 15.64
C ASP A 294 -5.31 -0.03 16.15
N ASP A 295 -5.65 -0.95 15.24
CA ASP A 295 -6.35 -2.21 15.56
C ASP A 295 -5.43 -3.32 16.12
N HIS A 296 -4.20 -2.97 16.53
CA HIS A 296 -3.17 -3.92 16.89
C HIS A 296 -2.71 -3.79 18.33
N ALA A 297 -2.79 -4.88 19.09
CA ALA A 297 -2.22 -4.96 20.43
C ALA A 297 -0.69 -5.15 20.37
N ASP A 298 0.05 -4.43 21.22
CA ASP A 298 1.50 -4.61 21.35
C ASP A 298 1.84 -5.90 22.12
N TYR A 299 2.99 -6.53 21.82
CA TYR A 299 3.49 -7.64 22.64
C TYR A 299 3.96 -7.12 24.00
N SER A 300 3.48 -7.75 25.08
CA SER A 300 3.94 -7.48 26.44
C SER A 300 5.31 -8.11 26.70
N LEU A 301 6.38 -7.34 26.47
CA LEU A 301 7.76 -7.81 26.59
C LEU A 301 8.44 -7.45 27.93
N GLY A 302 7.72 -6.73 28.80
CA GLY A 302 8.25 -6.19 30.05
C GLY A 302 9.23 -5.03 29.83
N SER A 303 9.48 -4.27 30.89
CA SER A 303 10.48 -3.19 30.92
C SER A 303 11.38 -3.39 32.14
N GLY A 304 12.68 -3.16 31.99
CA GLY A 304 13.66 -3.33 33.07
C GLY A 304 15.06 -3.63 32.56
N GLY A 305 16.07 -3.23 33.34
CA GLY A 305 17.48 -3.39 32.96
C GLY A 305 17.80 -2.66 31.66
N ARG A 306 18.07 -3.42 30.59
CA ARG A 306 18.43 -2.91 29.26
C ARG A 306 17.26 -2.84 28.27
N ILE A 307 16.04 -3.18 28.71
CA ILE A 307 14.82 -3.06 27.90
C ILE A 307 14.04 -1.83 28.38
N ILE A 308 13.95 -0.83 27.52
CA ILE A 308 13.42 0.49 27.81
C ILE A 308 12.15 0.70 26.97
N SER A 309 11.04 1.02 27.60
CA SER A 309 9.82 1.40 26.87
C SER A 309 9.87 2.87 26.49
N ALA A 310 9.46 3.19 25.26
CA ALA A 310 9.30 4.56 24.78
C ALA A 310 7.85 5.08 24.93
N ARG A 311 6.98 4.35 25.65
CA ARG A 311 5.56 4.67 25.80
C ARG A 311 5.34 6.07 26.37
N ASP A 312 6.15 6.48 27.34
CA ASP A 312 6.09 7.80 28.00
C ASP A 312 6.54 8.95 27.09
N LEU A 313 7.06 8.65 25.90
CA LEU A 313 7.43 9.62 24.88
C LEU A 313 6.31 9.87 23.87
N MET A 314 5.24 9.05 23.88
CA MET A 314 4.26 9.00 22.80
C MET A 314 2.89 9.50 23.23
N GLU A 315 2.34 10.42 22.45
CA GLU A 315 0.95 10.85 22.52
C GLU A 315 0.24 10.54 21.19
N PRO A 316 -1.10 10.44 21.13
CA PRO A 316 -1.82 10.25 19.86
C PRO A 316 -1.36 11.21 18.76
N ARG A 317 -1.07 12.47 19.14
CA ARG A 317 -0.57 13.51 18.24
C ARG A 317 0.79 13.23 17.62
N THR A 318 1.70 12.60 18.35
CA THR A 318 3.13 12.55 18.00
C THR A 318 3.66 11.13 17.82
N ASN A 319 2.88 10.11 18.17
CA ASN A 319 3.35 8.73 18.32
C ASN A 319 4.14 8.18 17.11
N LEU A 320 3.71 8.43 15.87
CA LEU A 320 4.40 7.92 14.68
C LEU A 320 5.65 8.75 14.38
N GLY A 321 5.62 10.06 14.63
CA GLY A 321 6.77 10.94 14.58
C GLY A 321 7.87 10.51 15.56
N VAL A 322 7.49 10.26 16.82
CA VAL A 322 8.41 9.74 17.85
C VAL A 322 8.98 8.38 17.45
N GLN A 323 8.15 7.43 17.02
CA GLN A 323 8.64 6.14 16.52
C GLN A 323 9.62 6.32 15.35
N THR A 324 9.33 7.22 14.42
CA THR A 324 10.21 7.51 13.27
C THR A 324 11.57 8.02 13.72
N GLU A 325 11.61 8.97 14.67
CA GLU A 325 12.88 9.51 15.16
C GLU A 325 13.69 8.48 15.93
N ILE A 326 13.05 7.65 16.76
CA ILE A 326 13.73 6.57 17.48
C ILE A 326 14.33 5.57 16.49
N VAL A 327 13.56 5.16 15.48
CA VAL A 327 14.07 4.23 14.45
C VAL A 327 15.28 4.83 13.73
N ALA A 328 15.17 6.07 13.25
CA ALA A 328 16.21 6.73 12.45
C ALA A 328 17.55 6.93 13.17
N HIS A 329 17.59 6.80 14.49
CA HIS A 329 18.80 6.94 15.29
C HIS A 329 19.23 5.64 15.98
N ALA A 330 18.54 4.53 15.71
CA ALA A 330 18.91 3.23 16.22
C ALA A 330 20.11 2.65 15.43
N ARG A 331 20.82 1.69 16.03
CA ARG A 331 21.84 0.88 15.31
C ARG A 331 21.23 -0.15 14.36
N GLY A 332 19.95 -0.44 14.55
CA GLY A 332 19.19 -1.42 13.79
C GLY A 332 17.76 -1.43 14.31
N TYR A 333 16.88 -2.03 13.51
CA TYR A 333 15.47 -2.13 13.83
C TYR A 333 14.98 -3.57 13.71
N VAL A 334 14.16 -4.01 14.67
CA VAL A 334 13.47 -5.30 14.64
C VAL A 334 11.98 -5.09 14.84
N GLY A 335 11.13 -5.67 14.00
CA GLY A 335 9.69 -5.55 14.24
C GLY A 335 8.82 -6.52 13.48
N THR A 336 7.54 -6.52 13.82
CA THR A 336 6.51 -7.25 13.05
C THR A 336 6.57 -6.79 11.59
N CYS A 337 6.52 -7.73 10.65
CA CYS A 337 6.58 -7.46 9.21
C CYS A 337 5.33 -6.70 8.73
N GLY A 338 5.33 -5.38 8.91
CA GLY A 338 4.16 -4.52 8.85
C GLY A 338 4.46 -3.09 9.33
N SER A 339 3.51 -2.16 9.19
CA SER A 339 3.60 -0.81 9.78
C SER A 339 4.95 -0.10 9.49
N ILE A 340 5.57 0.49 10.52
CA ILE A 340 6.83 1.24 10.43
C ILE A 340 8.05 0.39 10.04
N THR A 341 7.96 -0.95 10.10
CA THR A 341 8.99 -1.86 9.61
C THR A 341 9.28 -1.66 8.11
N TRP A 342 8.26 -1.25 7.34
CA TRP A 342 8.45 -0.91 5.92
C TRP A 342 9.15 0.45 5.70
N LEU A 343 9.11 1.34 6.70
CA LEU A 343 9.73 2.66 6.64
C LEU A 343 11.21 2.61 7.03
N ALA A 344 11.57 1.77 8.02
CA ALA A 344 12.89 1.73 8.63
C ALA A 344 14.08 1.68 7.63
N PRO A 345 14.06 0.87 6.55
CA PRO A 345 15.10 0.89 5.53
C PRO A 345 15.28 2.27 4.89
N ARG A 346 14.20 3.02 4.67
CA ARG A 346 14.26 4.35 4.05
C ARG A 346 14.71 5.45 5.00
N LEU A 347 14.89 5.13 6.29
CA LEU A 347 15.59 5.96 7.27
C LEU A 347 17.09 5.63 7.32
N GLY A 348 17.57 4.73 6.45
CA GLY A 348 18.96 4.26 6.43
C GLY A 348 19.25 3.13 7.43
N ILE A 349 18.22 2.51 8.00
CA ILE A 349 18.36 1.58 9.12
C ILE A 349 18.20 0.14 8.67
N ASP A 350 19.22 -0.69 8.97
CA ASP A 350 19.16 -2.13 8.77
C ASP A 350 18.03 -2.73 9.60
N THR A 351 17.15 -3.48 8.93
CA THR A 351 15.84 -3.85 9.42
C THR A 351 15.64 -5.36 9.34
N THR A 352 15.28 -5.95 10.48
CA THR A 352 14.83 -7.34 10.59
C THR A 352 13.32 -7.38 10.77
N ALA A 353 12.61 -7.96 9.79
CA ALA A 353 11.16 -8.00 9.76
C ALA A 353 10.65 -9.42 10.09
N LEU A 354 10.03 -9.58 11.26
CA LEU A 354 9.57 -10.86 11.77
C LEU A 354 8.16 -11.19 11.29
N TYR A 355 7.96 -12.42 10.84
CA TYR A 355 6.64 -12.97 10.54
C TYR A 355 6.61 -14.48 10.83
N ALA A 356 5.41 -15.03 10.94
CA ALA A 356 5.14 -16.45 11.04
C ALA A 356 4.07 -16.92 10.04
N ASP A 357 3.31 -16.00 9.45
CA ASP A 357 2.37 -16.31 8.36
C ASP A 357 2.61 -15.38 7.16
N PRO A 358 3.08 -15.91 6.02
CA PRO A 358 3.35 -15.11 4.84
C PRO A 358 2.14 -14.90 3.93
N GLU A 359 0.96 -15.48 4.20
CA GLU A 359 -0.18 -15.51 3.27
C GLU A 359 -0.50 -14.12 2.69
N PHE A 360 -0.51 -13.09 3.54
CA PHE A 360 -0.82 -11.72 3.14
C PHE A 360 0.40 -10.89 2.77
N LEU A 361 1.62 -11.38 3.01
CA LEU A 361 2.85 -10.60 2.93
C LEU A 361 3.52 -10.65 1.57
N GLN A 362 3.21 -11.64 0.71
CA GLN A 362 3.99 -11.91 -0.51
C GLN A 362 4.25 -10.67 -1.37
N ASN A 363 3.18 -9.92 -1.68
CA ASN A 363 3.28 -8.71 -2.50
C ASN A 363 4.03 -7.57 -1.77
N HIS A 364 3.81 -7.42 -0.46
CA HIS A 364 4.44 -6.36 0.34
C HIS A 364 5.94 -6.61 0.53
N LEU A 365 6.33 -7.85 0.84
CA LEU A 365 7.72 -8.28 0.93
C LEU A 365 8.45 -8.04 -0.39
N ALA A 366 7.82 -8.37 -1.52
CA ALA A 366 8.42 -8.15 -2.83
C ALA A 366 8.69 -6.65 -3.09
N VAL A 367 7.77 -5.77 -2.70
CA VAL A 367 7.97 -4.30 -2.82
C VAL A 367 9.07 -3.82 -1.87
N ALA A 368 9.07 -4.27 -0.62
CA ALA A 368 10.03 -3.86 0.40
C ALA A 368 11.47 -4.29 0.06
N LEU A 369 11.66 -5.56 -0.31
CA LEU A 369 12.95 -6.11 -0.74
C LEU A 369 13.48 -5.37 -1.98
N ARG A 370 12.61 -5.14 -2.97
CA ARG A 370 12.98 -4.42 -4.20
C ARG A 370 13.34 -2.96 -3.92
N THR A 371 12.66 -2.32 -2.97
CA THR A 371 12.95 -0.94 -2.55
C THR A 371 14.31 -0.86 -1.85
N SER A 372 14.54 -1.69 -0.83
CA SER A 372 15.80 -1.74 -0.08
C SER A 372 16.99 -2.05 -1.01
N ALA A 373 16.81 -2.93 -2.01
CA ALA A 373 17.88 -3.28 -2.95
C ALA A 373 18.20 -2.19 -3.99
N ARG A 374 17.28 -1.25 -4.27
CA ARG A 374 17.42 -0.27 -5.36
C ARG A 374 17.60 1.17 -4.89
N LEU A 375 17.13 1.49 -3.71
CA LEU A 375 17.22 2.84 -3.17
C LEU A 375 18.60 3.03 -2.54
N GLU A 376 19.45 3.80 -3.19
CA GLU A 376 20.76 4.15 -2.66
C GLU A 376 20.64 4.84 -1.30
N GLY A 377 21.48 4.41 -0.34
CA GLY A 377 21.45 4.88 1.04
C GLY A 377 20.35 4.25 1.91
N ALA A 378 19.50 3.37 1.37
CA ALA A 378 18.56 2.62 2.20
C ALA A 378 19.29 1.55 3.03
N GLY A 379 18.80 1.32 4.24
CA GLY A 379 19.17 0.17 5.06
C GLY A 379 18.74 -1.15 4.42
N ARG A 380 19.36 -2.24 4.86
CA ARG A 380 19.03 -3.60 4.44
C ARG A 380 17.68 -4.03 5.02
N PHE A 381 16.92 -4.80 4.25
CA PHE A 381 15.66 -5.39 4.71
C PHE A 381 15.75 -6.91 4.74
N MET A 382 15.69 -7.50 5.93
CA MET A 382 15.82 -8.94 6.16
C MET A 382 14.52 -9.51 6.75
N PRO A 383 13.67 -10.13 5.93
CA PRO A 383 12.49 -10.83 6.44
C PRO A 383 12.89 -12.17 7.07
N ILE A 384 12.39 -12.46 8.27
CA ILE A 384 12.63 -13.71 9.01
C ILE A 384 11.31 -14.41 9.31
N ASP A 385 11.22 -15.67 8.86
CA ASP A 385 10.15 -16.59 9.21
C ASP A 385 10.45 -17.27 10.56
N LEU A 386 9.72 -16.91 11.60
CA LEU A 386 9.91 -17.47 12.94
C LEU A 386 9.61 -18.96 13.03
N ARG A 387 8.84 -19.52 12.08
CA ARG A 387 8.60 -20.97 12.03
C ARG A 387 9.86 -21.76 11.67
N GLY A 388 10.83 -21.10 11.03
CA GLY A 388 12.12 -21.68 10.68
C GLY A 388 13.18 -21.56 11.77
N LEU A 389 12.89 -20.85 12.87
CA LEU A 389 13.82 -20.71 13.98
C LEU A 389 13.62 -21.84 15.00
N PRO A 390 14.71 -22.41 15.56
CA PRO A 390 14.60 -23.32 16.69
C PRO A 390 13.88 -22.62 17.86
N ALA A 391 13.10 -23.40 18.61
CA ALA A 391 12.29 -22.92 19.73
C ALA A 391 13.14 -22.43 20.91
#